data_AF-A0A8H7T4Z8-F1
#
_entry.id   AF-A0A8H7T4Z8-F1
#
_cell.length_a   1.000
_cell.length_b   1.000
_cell.length_c   1.000
_cell.angle_alpha   90.00
_cell.angle_beta   90.00
_cell.angle_gamma   90.00
#
_symmetry.space_group_name_H-M   'P 1'
#
loop_
_entity.id
_entity.type
_entity.pdbx_description
1 polymer ?
#
loop_
_entity_poly.entity_id
_entity_poly.type
_entity_poly.pdbx_seq_one_letter_code
_entity_poly.pdbx_strand_id
1 'polypeptide(L)'
;MNESTGITNVKPNAPWSWGTDDEALAKALEERLKFAEVRKELCVVKCRGPPLNGVTKFLLCGGCKNAGYCSKECQKADWKQHKVICKLPAHQYWQMIAPNHHKAKDLAAETGLKLGSGGLVTPIRYLVITGKDTPENNAKFVGRNDQDQIKKTHQDARIRILLRPPPGSPNWAMAKSLKLDENCPAWTPRPASTEEEAELKKIRDMQEVIRRHMGSRSMSSITSKDMQDVLTQNFGSGWVDALATYQSAINAMDQGVRV
;
A
#
# COMPACT_ATOMS: atom_id res chain seq x y z
N MET A 1 4.25 -24.66 -57.44
CA MET A 1 3.00 -24.65 -56.66
C MET A 1 3.31 -25.16 -55.25
N ASN A 2 2.58 -24.67 -54.25
CA ASN A 2 2.79 -24.71 -52.79
C ASN A 2 3.51 -23.47 -52.24
N GLU A 3 2.78 -22.35 -52.11
CA GLU A 3 1.87 -22.00 -50.99
C GLU A 3 2.64 -21.45 -49.79
N SER A 4 2.97 -20.17 -49.91
CA SER A 4 3.25 -19.26 -48.82
C SER A 4 1.98 -19.11 -47.96
N THR A 5 1.90 -19.83 -46.85
CA THR A 5 0.91 -19.54 -45.81
C THR A 5 1.32 -18.26 -45.11
N GLY A 6 0.67 -17.17 -45.53
CA GLY A 6 0.83 -15.85 -44.96
C GLY A 6 0.47 -15.86 -43.49
N ILE A 7 1.46 -15.57 -42.64
CA ILE A 7 1.21 -15.14 -41.27
C ILE A 7 0.68 -13.71 -41.36
N THR A 8 -0.63 -13.62 -41.25
CA THR A 8 -1.41 -12.39 -41.24
C THR A 8 -0.96 -11.49 -40.07
N ASN A 9 -0.41 -10.34 -40.44
CA ASN A 9 -0.52 -9.04 -39.77
C ASN A 9 -0.86 -9.05 -38.26
N VAL A 10 0.01 -9.60 -37.42
CA VAL A 10 -0.05 -9.38 -35.97
C VAL A 10 0.54 -8.01 -35.69
N LYS A 11 -0.29 -7.02 -35.34
CA LYS A 11 0.19 -5.76 -34.79
C LYS A 11 1.07 -6.07 -33.57
N PRO A 12 2.34 -5.61 -33.50
CA PRO A 12 3.16 -5.79 -32.33
C PRO A 12 2.55 -4.98 -31.18
N ASN A 13 1.77 -5.64 -30.34
CA ASN A 13 1.31 -5.08 -29.09
C ASN A 13 2.28 -5.58 -28.03
N ALA A 14 3.38 -4.85 -27.80
CA ALA A 14 4.25 -5.07 -26.67
C ALA A 14 3.56 -4.47 -25.44
N PRO A 15 3.03 -5.25 -24.47
CA PRO A 15 2.22 -4.71 -23.38
C PRO A 15 3.03 -3.97 -22.31
N TRP A 16 4.36 -3.87 -22.48
CA TRP A 16 5.26 -3.39 -21.44
C TRP A 16 6.31 -2.46 -22.06
N SER A 17 6.25 -1.18 -21.72
CA SER A 17 7.31 -0.23 -22.02
C SER A 17 8.46 -0.43 -21.03
N TRP A 18 9.56 -0.99 -21.50
CA TRP A 18 10.80 -1.12 -20.73
C TRP A 18 11.72 0.09 -21.00
N GLY A 19 12.54 0.46 -20.01
CA GLY A 19 13.57 1.49 -20.13
C GLY A 19 14.59 1.35 -19.01
N THR A 20 15.77 1.93 -19.19
CA THR A 20 16.88 1.88 -18.24
C THR A 20 17.33 3.29 -17.85
N ASP A 21 17.88 3.41 -16.63
CA ASP A 21 18.52 4.63 -16.13
C ASP A 21 20.03 4.68 -16.50
N ASP A 22 20.57 3.57 -17.01
CA ASP A 22 21.95 3.43 -17.50
C ASP A 22 22.04 3.82 -18.98
N GLU A 23 22.75 4.91 -19.27
CA GLU A 23 22.91 5.49 -20.60
C GLU A 23 23.74 4.60 -21.54
N ALA A 24 24.79 3.96 -21.02
CA ALA A 24 25.63 3.08 -21.82
C ALA A 24 24.83 1.83 -22.24
N LEU A 25 24.03 1.29 -21.32
CA LEU A 25 23.12 0.18 -21.61
C LEU A 25 22.02 0.58 -22.59
N ALA A 26 21.41 1.76 -22.43
CA ALA A 26 20.37 2.25 -23.33
C ALA A 26 20.89 2.36 -24.78
N LYS A 27 22.07 2.96 -24.95
CA LYS A 27 22.71 3.14 -26.26
C LYS A 27 23.11 1.81 -26.89
N ALA A 28 23.73 0.92 -26.12
CA ALA A 28 24.13 -0.41 -26.59
C ALA A 28 22.91 -1.25 -27.04
N LEU A 29 21.79 -1.15 -26.31
CA LEU A 29 20.54 -1.83 -26.68
C LEU A 29 19.91 -1.22 -27.94
N GLU A 30 19.87 0.10 -28.06
CA GLU A 30 19.36 0.77 -29.25
C GLU A 30 20.17 0.40 -30.51
N GLU A 31 21.50 0.38 -30.42
CA GLU A 31 22.37 -0.05 -31.51
C GLU A 31 22.13 -1.51 -31.89
N ARG A 32 21.96 -2.41 -30.91
CA ARG A 32 21.63 -3.81 -31.17
C ARG A 32 20.26 -4.01 -31.79
N LEU A 33 19.25 -3.24 -31.38
CA LEU A 33 17.90 -3.31 -31.95
C LEU A 33 17.88 -2.80 -33.41
N LYS A 34 18.66 -1.77 -33.73
CA LYS A 34 18.87 -1.29 -35.10
C LYS A 34 19.56 -2.34 -35.97
N PHE A 35 20.60 -2.99 -35.44
CA PHE A 35 21.28 -4.08 -36.13
C PHE A 35 20.35 -5.27 -36.39
N ALA A 36 19.42 -5.54 -35.48
CA ALA A 36 18.40 -6.59 -35.64
C ALA A 36 17.19 -6.16 -36.51
N GLU A 37 17.30 -5.06 -37.26
CA GLU A 37 16.27 -4.55 -38.18
C GLU A 37 14.88 -4.29 -37.53
N VAL A 38 14.86 -4.04 -36.22
CA VAL A 38 13.63 -3.67 -35.53
C VAL A 38 13.15 -2.32 -36.07
N ARG A 39 11.84 -2.17 -36.27
CA ARG A 39 11.27 -0.93 -36.83
C ARG A 39 11.67 0.29 -35.99
N LYS A 40 11.95 1.42 -36.65
CA LYS A 40 12.54 2.61 -36.03
C LYS A 40 11.69 3.19 -34.89
N GLU A 41 10.36 3.08 -35.01
CA GLU A 41 9.38 3.44 -33.99
C GLU A 41 9.42 2.57 -32.72
N LEU A 42 10.03 1.39 -32.80
CA LEU A 42 10.28 0.48 -31.68
C LEU A 42 11.76 0.49 -31.21
N CYS A 43 12.66 1.12 -31.98
CA CYS A 43 14.08 1.28 -31.62
C CYS A 43 14.34 2.37 -30.58
N VAL A 44 13.32 3.18 -30.24
CA VAL A 44 13.48 4.23 -29.22
C VAL A 44 13.41 3.58 -27.85
N VAL A 45 14.56 3.21 -27.29
CA VAL A 45 14.67 2.98 -25.85
C VAL A 45 14.38 4.32 -25.19
N LYS A 46 13.23 4.44 -24.51
CA LYS A 46 12.92 5.65 -23.75
C LYS A 46 13.97 5.80 -22.66
N CYS A 47 14.93 6.67 -22.91
CA CYS A 47 15.94 7.05 -21.93
C CYS A 47 15.20 7.70 -20.76
N ARG A 48 15.23 7.03 -19.61
CA ARG A 48 14.93 7.66 -18.31
C ARG A 48 16.21 8.26 -17.71
N GLY A 49 17.26 8.39 -18.55
CA GLY A 49 18.62 8.92 -18.31
C GLY A 49 18.77 10.42 -18.65
N PRO A 50 19.79 11.09 -18.07
CA PRO A 50 19.83 12.53 -17.77
C PRO A 50 19.63 13.41 -19.01
N PRO A 51 19.10 14.63 -18.82
CA PRO A 51 18.71 15.48 -19.94
C PRO A 51 19.91 15.84 -20.82
N LEU A 52 19.70 15.71 -22.12
CA LEU A 52 20.58 16.24 -23.14
C LEU A 52 20.81 17.73 -22.85
N ASN A 53 22.08 18.14 -22.79
CA ASN A 53 22.56 19.52 -22.55
C ASN A 53 22.79 19.95 -21.09
N GLY A 54 23.28 19.06 -20.21
CA GLY A 54 23.83 19.48 -18.92
C GLY A 54 22.79 20.02 -17.92
N VAL A 55 21.52 19.68 -18.10
CA VAL A 55 20.50 19.97 -17.08
C VAL A 55 20.66 18.95 -15.94
N THR A 56 20.99 19.41 -14.74
CA THR A 56 21.43 18.52 -13.65
C THR A 56 20.28 17.77 -12.94
N LYS A 57 19.02 17.90 -13.40
CA LYS A 57 17.84 17.34 -12.72
C LYS A 57 16.69 17.03 -13.67
N PHE A 58 16.20 15.80 -13.64
CA PHE A 58 14.98 15.41 -14.36
C PHE A 58 13.74 16.10 -13.81
N LEU A 59 12.82 16.42 -14.71
CA LEU A 59 11.47 16.82 -14.37
C LEU A 59 10.66 15.58 -14.01
N LEU A 60 10.26 15.46 -12.74
CA LEU A 60 9.35 14.40 -12.34
C LEU A 60 7.91 14.76 -12.67
N CYS A 61 7.09 13.75 -12.99
CA CYS A 61 5.65 13.94 -13.10
C CYS A 61 5.11 14.56 -11.80
N GLY A 62 4.44 15.71 -11.89
CA GLY A 62 3.91 16.41 -10.72
C GLY A 62 2.84 15.61 -9.96
N GLY A 63 2.13 14.70 -10.63
CA GLY A 63 1.12 13.84 -10.01
C GLY A 63 1.74 12.66 -9.27
N CYS A 64 2.25 11.67 -10.00
CA CYS A 64 2.73 10.43 -9.40
C CYS A 64 4.18 10.48 -8.87
N LYS A 65 5.01 11.39 -9.38
CA LYS A 65 6.47 11.46 -9.13
C LYS A 65 7.26 10.20 -9.49
N ASN A 66 6.67 9.28 -10.25
CA ASN A 66 7.25 7.98 -10.63
C ASN A 66 7.75 7.93 -12.09
N ALA A 67 7.56 9.00 -12.85
CA ALA A 67 8.12 9.15 -14.19
C ALA A 67 8.99 10.41 -14.23
N GLY A 68 10.20 10.28 -14.77
CA GLY A 68 11.14 11.38 -15.00
C GLY A 68 11.22 11.71 -16.49
N TYR A 69 11.38 13.00 -16.80
CA TYR A 69 11.46 13.52 -18.16
C TYR A 69 12.62 14.51 -18.26
N CYS A 70 13.31 14.53 -19.40
CA CYS A 70 14.36 15.50 -19.68
C CYS A 70 13.80 16.91 -19.95
N SER A 71 12.56 17.02 -20.41
CA SER A 71 11.88 18.30 -20.68
C SER A 71 10.36 18.22 -20.53
N LYS A 72 9.69 19.38 -20.52
CA LYS A 72 8.22 19.46 -20.48
C LYS A 72 7.59 18.91 -21.76
N GLU A 73 8.26 19.01 -22.89
CA GLU A 73 7.84 18.50 -24.20
C GLU A 73 7.80 16.97 -24.17
N CYS A 74 8.84 16.33 -23.63
CA CYS A 74 8.86 14.87 -23.43
C CYS A 74 7.76 14.41 -22.47
N GLN A 75 7.50 15.15 -21.39
CA GLN A 75 6.37 14.86 -20.50
C GLN A 75 5.01 14.95 -21.22
N LYS A 76 4.78 16.00 -22.01
CA LYS A 76 3.54 16.19 -22.78
C LYS A 76 3.37 15.11 -23.84
N ALA A 77 4.44 14.72 -24.52
CA ALA A 77 4.43 13.67 -25.52
C ALA A 77 4.05 12.30 -24.91
N ASP A 78 4.59 11.99 -23.73
CA ASP A 78 4.31 10.74 -23.02
C ASP A 78 2.93 10.72 -22.35
N TRP A 79 2.32 11.88 -22.07
CA TRP A 79 1.10 12.01 -21.28
C TRP A 79 -0.06 11.12 -21.75
N LYS A 80 -0.24 10.94 -23.07
CA LYS A 80 -1.31 10.09 -23.61
C LYS A 80 -1.22 8.64 -23.10
N GLN A 81 0.00 8.14 -22.90
CA GLN A 81 0.28 6.81 -22.36
C GLN A 81 0.39 6.86 -20.83
N HIS A 82 1.16 7.81 -20.30
CA HIS A 82 1.44 7.93 -18.86
C HIS A 82 0.18 8.16 -18.02
N LYS A 83 -0.81 8.91 -18.51
CA LYS A 83 -2.02 9.26 -17.76
C LYS A 83 -2.74 8.03 -17.19
N VAL A 84 -2.69 6.91 -17.89
CA VAL A 84 -3.35 5.65 -17.50
C VAL A 84 -2.71 5.14 -16.21
N ILE A 85 -1.38 5.10 -16.17
CA ILE A 85 -0.60 4.65 -15.01
C ILE A 85 -0.62 5.69 -13.89
N CYS A 86 -0.51 6.98 -14.25
CA CYS A 86 -0.49 8.09 -13.30
C CYS A 86 -1.77 8.18 -12.46
N LYS A 87 -2.91 7.79 -13.03
CA LYS A 87 -4.23 7.86 -12.40
C LYS A 87 -4.73 6.52 -11.87
N LEU A 88 -3.88 5.49 -11.81
CA LEU A 88 -4.30 4.20 -11.26
C LEU A 88 -4.75 4.38 -9.79
N PRO A 89 -5.92 3.84 -9.41
CA PRO A 89 -6.30 3.69 -8.02
C PRO A 89 -5.21 2.93 -7.24
N ALA A 90 -5.13 3.21 -5.94
CA ALA A 90 -4.09 2.67 -5.07
C ALA A 90 -4.01 1.12 -5.14
N HIS A 91 -5.16 0.45 -5.20
CA HIS A 91 -5.20 -1.02 -5.26
C HIS A 91 -4.63 -1.58 -6.56
N GLN A 92 -4.90 -0.93 -7.70
CA GLN A 92 -4.36 -1.32 -9.00
C GLN A 92 -2.87 -1.00 -9.07
N TYR A 93 -2.46 0.13 -8.50
CA TYR A 93 -1.05 0.48 -8.39
C TYR A 93 -0.27 -0.61 -7.63
N TRP A 94 -0.79 -1.07 -6.49
CA TRP A 94 -0.19 -2.15 -5.68
C TRP A 94 -0.02 -3.45 -6.47
N GLN A 95 -1.00 -3.80 -7.32
CA GLN A 95 -0.98 -5.04 -8.07
C GLN A 95 -0.15 -4.96 -9.35
N MET A 96 -0.14 -3.81 -10.03
CA MET A 96 0.42 -3.68 -11.37
C MET A 96 1.78 -2.97 -11.39
N ILE A 97 1.95 -1.93 -10.57
CA ILE A 97 3.10 -1.04 -10.64
C ILE A 97 4.13 -1.36 -9.56
N ALA A 98 3.72 -1.53 -8.31
CA ALA A 98 4.64 -1.83 -7.21
C ALA A 98 5.52 -3.08 -7.47
N PRO A 99 5.03 -4.19 -8.04
CA PRO A 99 5.84 -5.37 -8.31
C PRO A 99 6.92 -5.14 -9.38
N ASN A 100 6.79 -4.09 -10.18
CA ASN A 100 7.70 -3.75 -11.26
C ASN A 100 8.59 -2.53 -10.92
N HIS A 101 8.33 -1.85 -9.79
CA HIS A 101 9.04 -0.64 -9.41
C HIS A 101 10.28 -0.96 -8.55
N HIS A 102 11.48 -0.62 -9.01
CA HIS A 102 12.74 -0.94 -8.32
C HIS A 102 12.77 -0.54 -6.82
N LYS A 103 12.50 0.72 -6.47
CA LYS A 103 12.43 1.17 -5.07
C LYS A 103 11.35 0.47 -4.23
N ALA A 104 10.31 -0.06 -4.86
CA ALA A 104 9.28 -0.83 -4.15
C ALA A 104 9.80 -2.25 -3.91
N LYS A 105 10.52 -2.85 -4.85
CA LYS A 105 11.22 -4.13 -4.65
C LYS A 105 12.25 -4.04 -3.52
N ASP A 106 13.06 -2.99 -3.51
CA ASP A 106 14.08 -2.79 -2.47
C ASP A 106 13.42 -2.67 -1.09
N LEU A 107 12.38 -1.83 -0.98
CA LEU A 107 11.63 -1.68 0.26
C LEU A 107 10.92 -2.98 0.67
N ALA A 108 10.38 -3.74 -0.29
CA ALA A 108 9.75 -5.02 -0.03
C ALA A 108 10.75 -6.06 0.50
N ALA A 109 11.95 -6.11 -0.05
CA ALA A 109 13.04 -6.94 0.46
C ALA A 109 13.43 -6.55 1.89
N GLU A 110 13.55 -5.24 2.18
CA GLU A 110 13.85 -4.74 3.53
C GLU A 110 12.74 -5.06 4.56
N THR A 111 11.49 -5.12 4.11
CA THR A 111 10.30 -5.36 4.95
C THR A 111 9.83 -6.81 4.96
N GLY A 112 10.49 -7.70 4.23
CA GLY A 112 10.06 -9.10 4.05
C GLY A 112 8.70 -9.25 3.33
N LEU A 113 8.17 -8.20 2.72
CA LEU A 113 6.86 -8.21 2.09
C LEU A 113 6.92 -8.84 0.70
N LYS A 114 6.00 -9.77 0.41
CA LYS A 114 5.78 -10.25 -0.96
C LYS A 114 4.91 -9.27 -1.75
N LEU A 115 5.46 -8.72 -2.84
CA LEU A 115 4.78 -7.76 -3.70
C LEU A 115 3.66 -8.40 -4.54
N GLY A 116 2.60 -7.62 -4.80
CA GLY A 116 1.63 -7.90 -5.86
C GLY A 116 0.46 -8.81 -5.50
N SER A 117 0.35 -9.26 -4.25
CA SER A 117 -0.81 -10.03 -3.76
C SER A 117 -1.59 -9.29 -2.67
N GLY A 118 -2.89 -9.57 -2.55
CA GLY A 118 -3.75 -9.02 -1.50
C GLY A 118 -4.25 -7.59 -1.75
N GLY A 119 -4.95 -7.04 -0.76
CA GLY A 119 -5.48 -5.67 -0.78
C GLY A 119 -4.55 -4.64 -0.12
N LEU A 120 -4.97 -3.37 -0.13
CA LEU A 120 -4.22 -2.21 0.39
C LEU A 120 -3.80 -2.30 1.85
N VAL A 121 -4.53 -3.07 2.66
CA VAL A 121 -4.23 -3.27 4.07
C VAL A 121 -2.86 -3.92 4.25
N THR A 122 -2.50 -4.89 3.40
CA THR A 122 -1.26 -5.66 3.51
C THR A 122 0.00 -4.78 3.42
N PRO A 123 0.25 -4.02 2.34
CA PRO A 123 1.46 -3.20 2.23
C PRO A 123 1.55 -2.14 3.32
N ILE A 124 0.43 -1.48 3.67
CA ILE A 124 0.40 -0.44 4.70
C ILE A 124 0.70 -1.05 6.08
N ARG A 125 0.09 -2.20 6.40
CA ARG A 125 0.32 -2.91 7.65
C ARG A 125 1.79 -3.30 7.83
N TYR A 126 2.44 -3.83 6.80
CA TYR A 126 3.86 -4.19 6.84
C TYR A 126 4.77 -2.99 7.09
N LEU A 127 4.50 -1.87 6.43
CA LEU A 127 5.25 -0.64 6.70
C LEU A 127 5.08 -0.17 8.14
N VAL A 128 3.87 -0.28 8.70
CA VAL A 128 3.63 0.09 10.10
C VAL A 128 4.35 -0.86 11.07
N ILE A 129 4.27 -2.18 10.86
CA ILE A 129 4.92 -3.18 11.73
C ILE A 129 6.44 -2.96 11.75
N THR A 130 7.02 -2.59 10.61
CA THR A 130 8.47 -2.35 10.49
C THR A 130 8.91 -0.93 10.85
N GLY A 131 7.97 -0.04 11.16
CA GLY A 131 8.26 1.38 11.43
C GLY A 131 8.74 2.18 10.21
N LYS A 132 8.50 1.68 8.99
CA LYS A 132 8.87 2.30 7.72
C LYS A 132 7.69 3.02 7.05
N ASP A 133 6.64 3.35 7.79
CA ASP A 133 5.36 3.90 7.34
C ASP A 133 5.36 5.39 6.95
N THR A 134 6.42 5.87 6.30
CA THR A 134 6.49 7.24 5.80
C THR A 134 5.56 7.47 4.59
N PRO A 135 5.10 8.70 4.33
CA PRO A 135 4.33 9.02 3.13
C PRO A 135 5.04 8.61 1.82
N GLU A 136 6.36 8.73 1.77
CA GLU A 136 7.19 8.33 0.63
C GLU A 136 7.19 6.82 0.43
N ASN A 137 7.30 6.05 1.53
CA ASN A 137 7.28 4.60 1.46
C ASN A 137 5.89 4.06 1.13
N ASN A 138 4.84 4.63 1.70
CA ASN A 138 3.46 4.35 1.29
C ASN A 138 3.30 4.60 -0.22
N ALA A 139 3.78 5.74 -0.74
CA ALA A 139 3.68 6.05 -2.16
C ALA A 139 4.44 5.07 -3.09
N LYS A 140 5.51 4.42 -2.61
CA LYS A 140 6.21 3.37 -3.38
C LYS A 140 5.34 2.13 -3.55
N PHE A 141 4.50 1.77 -2.58
CA PHE A 141 3.63 0.59 -2.63
C PHE A 141 2.25 0.86 -3.21
N VAL A 142 1.63 1.98 -2.87
CA VAL A 142 0.21 2.21 -3.19
C VAL A 142 -0.01 3.47 -4.05
N GLY A 143 1.07 4.12 -4.50
CA GLY A 143 0.98 5.32 -5.32
C GLY A 143 0.50 6.55 -4.55
N ARG A 144 0.10 7.58 -5.30
CA ARG A 144 -0.29 8.90 -4.74
C ARG A 144 -1.76 9.26 -4.98
N ASN A 145 -2.52 8.39 -5.60
CA ASN A 145 -3.97 8.55 -5.71
C ASN A 145 -4.64 8.08 -4.41
N ASP A 146 -5.95 8.31 -4.26
CA ASP A 146 -6.74 7.82 -3.12
C ASP A 146 -6.18 8.18 -1.73
N GLN A 147 -5.66 9.39 -1.58
CA GLN A 147 -4.93 9.81 -0.37
C GLN A 147 -5.77 9.69 0.92
N ASP A 148 -7.07 9.98 0.86
CA ASP A 148 -7.96 9.85 2.02
C ASP A 148 -8.11 8.39 2.47
N GLN A 149 -8.26 7.47 1.52
CA GLN A 149 -8.34 6.03 1.80
C GLN A 149 -7.01 5.51 2.34
N ILE A 150 -5.88 5.93 1.77
CA ILE A 150 -4.55 5.53 2.23
C ILE A 150 -4.33 6.05 3.66
N LYS A 151 -4.63 7.33 3.92
CA LYS A 151 -4.50 7.94 5.24
C LYS A 151 -5.34 7.22 6.29
N LYS A 152 -6.62 6.96 5.99
CA LYS A 152 -7.50 6.20 6.88
C LYS A 152 -6.98 4.80 7.16
N THR A 153 -6.59 4.07 6.12
CA THR A 153 -6.06 2.70 6.25
C THR A 153 -4.78 2.68 7.08
N HIS A 154 -3.91 3.68 6.91
CA HIS A 154 -2.69 3.85 7.70
C HIS A 154 -2.98 4.14 9.16
N GLN A 155 -3.87 5.09 9.45
CA GLN A 155 -4.30 5.40 10.82
C GLN A 155 -4.91 4.19 11.52
N ASP A 156 -5.81 3.47 10.85
CA ASP A 156 -6.42 2.24 11.38
C ASP A 156 -5.36 1.16 11.66
N ALA A 157 -4.38 0.99 10.76
CA ALA A 157 -3.28 0.05 10.95
C ALA A 157 -2.39 0.44 12.13
N ARG A 158 -2.07 1.73 12.29
CA ARG A 158 -1.29 2.27 13.42
C ARG A 158 -1.93 1.91 14.76
N ILE A 159 -3.19 2.27 14.94
CA ILE A 159 -3.91 1.99 16.20
C ILE A 159 -3.99 0.48 16.47
N ARG A 160 -4.37 -0.33 15.47
CA ARG A 160 -4.48 -1.79 15.65
C ARG A 160 -3.15 -2.45 16.01
N ILE A 161 -2.04 -2.02 15.42
CA ILE A 161 -0.71 -2.58 15.67
C ILE A 161 -0.19 -2.16 17.06
N LEU A 162 -0.39 -0.90 17.44
CA LEU A 162 0.02 -0.39 18.75
C LEU A 162 -0.82 -0.95 19.90
N LEU A 163 -2.10 -1.26 19.66
CA LEU A 163 -2.96 -1.93 20.64
C LEU A 163 -2.48 -3.34 21.00
N ARG A 164 -1.70 -4.01 20.15
CA ARG A 164 -1.23 -5.39 20.37
C ARG A 164 -2.34 -6.34 20.84
N PRO A 165 -3.37 -6.56 20.03
CA PRO A 165 -4.49 -7.41 20.39
C PRO A 165 -4.01 -8.84 20.72
N PRO A 166 -4.46 -9.44 21.84
CA PRO A 166 -3.99 -10.76 22.27
C PRO A 166 -4.56 -11.87 21.39
N PRO A 167 -3.95 -13.08 21.39
CA PRO A 167 -4.61 -14.28 20.90
C PRO A 167 -6.00 -14.43 21.51
N GLY A 168 -6.98 -14.85 20.71
CA GLY A 168 -8.39 -14.92 21.15
C GLY A 168 -9.20 -13.65 20.91
N SER A 169 -8.58 -12.53 20.54
CA SER A 169 -9.31 -11.34 20.09
C SER A 169 -9.73 -11.42 18.61
N PRO A 170 -10.86 -10.81 18.20
CA PRO A 170 -11.26 -10.74 16.80
C PRO A 170 -10.20 -10.14 15.88
N ASN A 171 -9.50 -9.08 16.31
CA ASN A 171 -8.46 -8.44 15.50
C ASN A 171 -7.27 -9.38 15.26
N TRP A 172 -6.81 -10.08 16.30
CA TRP A 172 -5.76 -11.08 16.14
C TRP A 172 -6.22 -12.22 15.24
N ALA A 173 -7.47 -12.66 15.44
CA ALA A 173 -8.05 -13.76 14.68
C ALA A 173 -8.14 -13.46 13.19
N MET A 174 -8.63 -12.26 12.85
CA MET A 174 -8.70 -11.75 11.49
C MET A 174 -7.30 -11.64 10.86
N ALA A 175 -6.31 -11.10 11.58
CA ALA A 175 -4.95 -10.96 11.06
C ALA A 175 -4.32 -12.32 10.72
N LYS A 176 -4.52 -13.33 11.58
CA LYS A 176 -4.07 -14.71 11.34
C LYS A 176 -4.79 -15.36 10.16
N SER A 177 -6.12 -15.27 10.11
CA SER A 177 -6.95 -15.86 9.03
C SER A 177 -6.59 -15.31 7.66
N LEU A 178 -6.38 -13.99 7.57
CA LEU A 178 -5.98 -13.31 6.34
C LEU A 178 -4.47 -13.37 6.07
N LYS A 179 -3.69 -14.09 6.89
CA LYS A 179 -2.23 -14.22 6.75
C LYS A 179 -1.52 -12.86 6.67
N LEU A 180 -2.05 -11.84 7.34
CA LEU A 180 -1.54 -10.47 7.26
C LEU A 180 -0.16 -10.31 7.90
N ASP A 181 0.23 -11.23 8.77
CA ASP A 181 1.50 -11.22 9.50
C ASP A 181 2.36 -12.45 9.15
N GLU A 182 1.99 -13.23 8.13
CA GLU A 182 2.73 -14.43 7.71
C GLU A 182 4.07 -14.03 7.10
N ASN A 183 5.18 -14.56 7.61
CA ASN A 183 6.55 -14.15 7.25
C ASN A 183 6.88 -12.68 7.58
N CYS A 184 6.11 -12.06 8.47
CA CYS A 184 6.38 -10.68 8.88
C CYS A 184 7.74 -10.60 9.62
N PRO A 185 8.58 -9.61 9.32
CA PRO A 185 9.84 -9.39 10.05
C PRO A 185 9.58 -9.03 11.52
N ALA A 186 10.65 -8.76 12.27
CA ALA A 186 10.55 -8.37 13.68
C ALA A 186 9.54 -7.23 13.88
N TRP A 187 8.67 -7.38 14.88
CA TRP A 187 7.61 -6.43 15.20
C TRP A 187 8.18 -5.18 15.86
N THR A 188 8.58 -4.20 15.05
CA THR A 188 9.27 -2.97 15.47
C THR A 188 8.55 -1.70 14.98
N PRO A 189 7.26 -1.50 15.34
CA PRO A 189 6.55 -0.30 14.95
C PRO A 189 7.19 0.93 15.61
N ARG A 190 7.20 2.07 14.89
CA ARG A 190 7.62 3.34 15.48
C ARG A 190 6.74 3.67 16.71
N PRO A 191 7.26 4.42 17.70
CA PRO A 191 6.47 4.92 18.83
C PRO A 191 5.20 5.65 18.38
N ALA A 192 4.21 5.67 19.26
CA ALA A 192 2.96 6.39 19.03
C ALA A 192 3.24 7.91 18.97
N SER A 193 2.53 8.64 18.10
CA SER A 193 2.45 10.10 18.21
C SER A 193 1.53 10.50 19.36
N THR A 194 1.55 11.76 19.79
CA THR A 194 0.66 12.28 20.83
C THR A 194 -0.82 12.00 20.53
N GLU A 195 -1.24 12.14 19.28
CA GLU A 195 -2.61 11.86 18.83
C GLU A 195 -2.92 10.35 18.88
N GLU A 196 -1.96 9.51 18.44
CA GLU A 196 -2.10 8.05 18.52
C GLU A 196 -2.18 7.60 19.98
N GLU A 197 -1.40 8.18 20.89
CA GLU A 197 -1.44 7.91 22.34
C GLU A 197 -2.79 8.29 22.95
N ALA A 198 -3.34 9.45 22.58
CA ALA A 198 -4.66 9.87 23.04
C ALA A 198 -5.76 8.91 22.58
N GLU A 199 -5.72 8.47 21.32
CA GLU A 199 -6.69 7.50 20.80
C GLU A 199 -6.53 6.10 21.43
N LEU A 200 -5.29 5.63 21.60
CA LEU A 200 -5.01 4.38 22.31
C LEU A 200 -5.53 4.44 23.75
N LYS A 201 -5.33 5.57 24.44
CA LYS A 201 -5.84 5.79 25.79
C LYS A 201 -7.36 5.69 25.83
N LYS A 202 -8.09 6.35 24.92
CA LYS A 202 -9.56 6.23 24.84
C LYS A 202 -10.01 4.78 24.69
N ILE A 203 -9.33 4.01 23.83
CA ILE A 203 -9.65 2.60 23.62
C ILE A 203 -9.35 1.77 24.88
N ARG A 204 -8.22 1.99 25.53
CA ARG A 204 -7.86 1.28 26.78
C ARG A 204 -8.81 1.60 27.94
N ASP A 205 -9.19 2.87 28.09
CA ASP A 205 -10.17 3.31 29.08
C ASP A 205 -11.52 2.64 28.83
N MET A 206 -11.97 2.58 27.56
CA MET A 206 -13.18 1.86 27.17
C MET A 206 -13.09 0.35 27.46
N GLN A 207 -11.94 -0.29 27.19
CA GLN A 207 -11.72 -1.70 27.55
C GLN A 207 -11.89 -1.92 29.06
N GLU A 208 -11.44 -0.98 29.88
CA GLU A 208 -11.58 -1.06 31.33
C GLU A 208 -13.03 -0.89 31.78
N VAL A 209 -13.78 0.03 31.18
CA VAL A 209 -15.24 0.16 31.42
C VAL A 209 -15.96 -1.15 31.09
N ILE A 210 -15.64 -1.76 29.93
CA ILE A 210 -16.22 -3.04 29.53
C ILE A 210 -15.88 -4.16 30.53
N ARG A 211 -14.62 -4.26 30.97
CA ARG A 211 -14.21 -5.26 31.97
C ARG A 211 -14.98 -5.12 33.27
N ARG A 212 -15.16 -3.89 33.76
CA ARG A 212 -15.92 -3.62 34.99
C ARG A 212 -17.39 -4.01 34.85
N HIS A 213 -18.01 -3.69 33.72
CA HIS A 213 -19.40 -4.07 33.43
C HIS A 213 -19.60 -5.59 33.32
N MET A 214 -18.62 -6.29 32.75
CA MET A 214 -18.69 -7.74 32.59
C MET A 214 -18.36 -8.49 33.89
N GLY A 215 -17.50 -7.93 34.74
CA GLY A 215 -17.05 -8.56 35.98
C GLY A 215 -16.35 -9.89 35.68
N SER A 216 -16.88 -11.00 36.22
CA SER A 216 -16.37 -12.35 35.98
C SER A 216 -16.87 -13.00 34.69
N ARG A 217 -17.81 -12.37 33.96
CA ARG A 217 -18.36 -12.92 32.71
C ARG A 217 -17.31 -12.88 31.60
N SER A 218 -17.31 -13.91 30.75
CA SER A 218 -16.46 -13.96 29.56
C SER A 218 -16.79 -12.83 28.58
N MET A 219 -15.79 -12.22 27.95
CA MET A 219 -16.03 -11.24 26.87
C MET A 219 -16.77 -11.87 25.68
N SER A 220 -16.67 -13.19 25.50
CA SER A 220 -17.40 -13.92 24.46
C SER A 220 -18.91 -13.95 24.67
N SER A 221 -19.40 -13.60 25.86
CA SER A 221 -20.84 -13.59 26.20
C SER A 221 -21.44 -12.19 26.21
N ILE A 222 -20.74 -11.18 25.67
CA ILE A 222 -21.25 -9.81 25.57
C ILE A 222 -22.49 -9.78 24.68
N THR A 223 -23.54 -9.13 25.16
CA THR A 223 -24.80 -8.94 24.44
C THR A 223 -24.98 -7.50 23.96
N SER A 224 -25.94 -7.27 23.06
CA SER A 224 -26.34 -5.91 22.66
C SER A 224 -26.85 -5.07 23.84
N LYS A 225 -27.43 -5.71 24.87
CA LYS A 225 -27.85 -5.02 26.09
C LYS A 225 -26.66 -4.55 26.91
N ASP A 226 -25.61 -5.36 27.02
CA ASP A 226 -24.37 -4.97 27.69
C ASP A 226 -23.70 -3.79 26.97
N MET A 227 -23.66 -3.79 25.63
CA MET A 227 -23.20 -2.64 24.84
C MET A 227 -24.00 -1.39 25.17
N GLN A 228 -25.33 -1.47 25.12
CA GLN A 228 -26.20 -0.32 25.40
C GLN A 228 -26.00 0.20 26.82
N ASP A 229 -25.87 -0.68 27.81
CA ASP A 229 -25.64 -0.30 29.20
C ASP A 229 -24.28 0.38 29.39
N VAL A 230 -23.21 -0.19 28.86
CA VAL A 230 -21.87 0.42 28.90
C VAL A 230 -21.90 1.81 28.27
N LEU A 231 -22.50 1.95 27.10
CA LEU A 231 -22.50 3.20 26.35
C LEU A 231 -23.39 4.27 27.00
N THR A 232 -24.61 3.93 27.39
CA THR A 232 -25.55 4.92 27.95
C THR A 232 -25.21 5.33 29.38
N GLN A 233 -24.71 4.41 30.22
CA GLN A 233 -24.40 4.72 31.62
C GLN A 233 -23.11 5.55 31.77
N ASN A 234 -22.14 5.41 30.86
CA ASN A 234 -20.85 6.09 30.96
C ASN A 234 -20.76 7.35 30.09
N PHE A 235 -21.53 7.44 29.00
CA PHE A 235 -21.42 8.53 28.02
C PHE A 235 -22.73 9.31 27.81
N GLY A 236 -23.84 8.90 28.46
CA GLY A 236 -25.10 9.64 28.44
C GLY A 236 -25.61 9.90 27.02
N SER A 237 -25.93 11.16 26.69
CA SER A 237 -26.38 11.57 25.37
C SER A 237 -25.29 11.51 24.28
N GLY A 238 -24.01 11.46 24.65
CA GLY A 238 -22.87 11.36 23.73
C GLY A 238 -22.49 9.92 23.36
N TRP A 239 -23.34 8.93 23.67
CA TRP A 239 -23.01 7.52 23.50
C TRP A 239 -22.75 7.11 22.04
N VAL A 240 -23.35 7.79 21.07
CA VAL A 240 -23.16 7.54 19.64
C VAL A 240 -21.71 7.78 19.22
N ASP A 241 -21.08 8.82 19.76
CA ASP A 241 -19.68 9.16 19.47
C ASP A 241 -18.71 8.13 20.07
N ALA A 242 -19.11 7.45 21.14
CA ALA A 242 -18.32 6.42 21.82
C ALA A 242 -18.42 5.03 21.14
N LEU A 243 -19.36 4.82 20.22
CA LEU A 243 -19.62 3.53 19.60
C LEU A 243 -18.41 2.99 18.82
N ALA A 244 -17.72 3.86 18.07
CA ALA A 244 -16.52 3.47 17.33
C ALA A 244 -15.37 3.04 18.25
N THR A 245 -15.20 3.72 19.38
CA THR A 245 -14.22 3.39 20.42
C THR A 245 -14.58 2.07 21.09
N TYR A 246 -15.86 1.84 21.39
CA TYR A 246 -16.36 0.57 21.95
C TYR A 246 -16.07 -0.60 21.02
N GLN A 247 -16.39 -0.46 19.73
CA GLN A 247 -16.12 -1.53 18.75
C GLN A 247 -14.63 -1.83 18.65
N SER A 248 -13.78 -0.79 18.63
CA SER A 248 -12.32 -0.94 18.61
C SER A 248 -11.79 -1.63 19.87
N ALA A 249 -12.34 -1.28 21.04
CA ALA A 249 -12.00 -1.88 22.32
C ALA A 249 -12.33 -3.38 22.33
N ILE A 250 -13.58 -3.74 22.02
CA ILE A 250 -14.06 -5.12 21.96
C ILE A 250 -13.23 -5.96 20.99
N ASN A 251 -13.02 -5.48 19.77
CA ASN A 251 -12.27 -6.23 18.75
C ASN A 251 -10.80 -6.47 19.14
N ALA A 252 -10.26 -5.69 20.07
CA ALA A 252 -8.90 -5.83 20.58
C ALA A 252 -8.82 -6.52 21.96
N MET A 253 -9.94 -6.98 22.52
CA MET A 253 -9.98 -7.76 23.76
C MET A 253 -10.05 -9.25 23.44
N ASP A 254 -9.48 -10.08 24.33
CA ASP A 254 -9.62 -11.54 24.24
C ASP A 254 -11.09 -11.93 24.44
N GLN A 255 -11.67 -12.57 23.43
CA GLN A 255 -13.03 -13.10 23.42
C GLN A 255 -13.02 -14.62 23.22
N GLY A 256 -11.86 -15.28 23.34
CA GLY A 256 -11.72 -16.72 23.09
C GLY A 256 -11.94 -17.12 21.63
N VAL A 257 -11.80 -16.19 20.68
CA VAL A 257 -11.97 -16.46 19.25
C VAL A 257 -10.85 -17.37 18.74
N ARG A 258 -11.21 -18.56 18.25
CA ARG A 258 -10.27 -19.52 17.68
C ARG A 258 -10.16 -19.32 16.16
N VAL A 259 -8.96 -19.53 15.61
CA VAL A 259 -8.61 -19.43 14.17
C VAL A 259 -7.99 -20.71 13.68
#